data_AF-A0A382XB61-F1
#
_entry.id   AF-A0A382XB61-F1
#
_cell.length_a   1.000
_cell.length_b   1.000
_cell.length_c   1.000
_cell.angle_alpha   90.00
_cell.angle_beta   90.00
_cell.angle_gamma   90.00
#
_symmetry.space_group_name_H-M   'P 1'
#
loop_
_entity.id
_entity.type
_entity.pdbx_description
1 polymer ?
#
loop_
_entity_poly.entity_id
_entity_poly.type
_entity_poly.pdbx_seq_one_letter_code
_entity_poly.pdbx_strand_id
1 'polypeptide(L)' 'MARYRGPSLRLSRREGTDLFLKRGGKRSIDSKCNMETAPGAHGLRRGR' A
#
# COMPACT_ATOMS: atom_id res chain seq x y z
N MET A 1 15.41 17.58 6.51
CA MET A 1 14.12 17.40 5.81
C MET A 1 13.40 16.18 6.39
N ALA A 2 12.14 16.33 6.82
CA ALA A 2 11.37 15.20 7.35
C ALA A 2 11.00 14.23 6.22
N ARG A 3 11.11 12.92 6.48
CA ARG A 3 10.76 11.85 5.53
C ARG A 3 9.77 10.89 6.18
N TYR A 4 8.88 10.31 5.37
CA TYR A 4 7.98 9.25 5.84
C TYR A 4 8.78 7.96 6.10
N ARG A 5 8.76 7.47 7.35
CA ARG A 5 9.37 6.20 7.78
C ARG A 5 8.34 5.12 8.12
N GLY A 6 7.06 5.40 7.91
CA GLY A 6 5.98 4.46 8.18
C GLY A 6 5.86 3.36 7.13
N PRO A 7 4.90 2.45 7.29
CA PRO A 7 4.60 1.40 6.32
C PRO A 7 4.28 1.97 4.94
N SER A 8 5.19 1.75 3.97
CA SER A 8 5.09 2.31 2.62
C SER A 8 4.01 1.66 1.74
N LEU A 9 3.75 0.36 1.90
CA LEU A 9 2.68 -0.33 1.17
C LEU A 9 1.28 0.14 1.56
N ARG A 10 1.14 0.84 2.70
CA ARG A 10 -0.10 1.52 3.06
C ARG A 10 -0.42 2.64 2.08
N LEU A 11 0.60 3.29 1.53
CA LEU A 11 0.43 4.34 0.52
C LEU A 11 -0.01 3.70 -0.81
N SER A 12 0.72 2.68 -1.29
CA SER A 12 0.34 1.95 -2.52
C SER A 12 -1.09 1.42 -2.48
N ARG A 13 -1.53 0.84 -1.35
CA ARG A 13 -2.92 0.37 -1.17
C ARG A 13 -3.95 1.48 -1.09
N ARG A 14 -3.58 2.67 -0.62
CA ARG A 14 -4.49 3.82 -0.58
C ARG A 14 -4.69 4.38 -1.97
N GLU A 15 -3.61 4.45 -2.76
CA GLU A 15 -3.61 4.93 -4.13
C GLU A 15 -4.08 3.89 -5.17
N GLY A 16 -4.33 2.64 -4.74
CA GLY A 16 -4.75 1.53 -5.62
C GLY A 16 -3.73 1.16 -6.69
N THR A 17 -2.47 1.58 -6.56
CA THR A 17 -1.43 1.44 -7.60
C THR A 17 -0.06 1.12 -6.99
N ASP A 18 0.80 0.45 -7.76
CA ASP A 18 2.16 0.18 -7.31
C ASP A 18 3.03 1.43 -7.44
N LEU A 19 3.27 2.08 -6.30
CA LEU A 19 4.15 3.24 -6.18
C LEU A 19 5.66 2.89 -6.18
N PHE A 20 6.03 1.62 -6.36
CA PHE A 20 7.42 1.14 -6.38
C PHE A 20 8.22 1.49 -5.11
N LEU A 21 7.54 1.72 -3.99
CA LEU A 21 8.14 2.14 -2.72
C LEU A 21 8.89 1.01 -1.98
N LYS A 22 8.81 -0.22 -2.48
CA LYS A 22 9.57 -1.36 -1.94
C LYS A 22 10.79 -1.60 -2.82
N ARG A 23 11.93 -1.05 -2.37
CA ARG A 23 13.23 -1.26 -3.03
C ARG A 23 13.56 -2.75 -3.13
N GLY A 24 14.04 -3.12 -4.30
CA GLY A 24 14.72 -4.40 -4.53
C GLY A 24 13.89 -5.48 -5.19
N GLY A 25 12.63 -5.25 -5.56
CA GLY A 25 11.86 -6.10 -6.51
C GLY A 25 11.76 -7.60 -6.18
N LYS A 26 12.29 -8.06 -5.04
CA LYS A 26 12.55 -9.49 -4.77
C LYS A 26 11.29 -10.36 -4.83
N ARG A 27 10.15 -9.72 -4.63
CA ARG A 27 8.81 -10.32 -4.64
C ARG A 27 7.84 -9.30 -5.23
N SER A 28 6.80 -9.76 -5.91
CA SER A 28 5.70 -8.93 -6.41
C SER A 28 5.03 -8.14 -5.27
N ILE A 29 4.34 -7.06 -5.61
CA ILE A 29 3.56 -6.29 -4.62
C ILE A 29 2.38 -7.08 -4.09
N ASP A 30 1.74 -7.87 -4.96
CA ASP A 30 0.62 -8.76 -4.65
C ASP A 30 0.97 -9.75 -3.53
N SER A 31 2.17 -10.32 -3.55
CA SER A 31 2.62 -11.26 -2.52
C SER A 31 2.95 -10.60 -1.16
N LYS A 32 2.87 -9.27 -1.05
CA LYS A 32 3.26 -8.52 0.16
C LYS A 32 2.08 -7.85 0.85
N CYS A 33 1.03 -7.53 0.10
CA CYS A 33 -0.15 -6.91 0.64
C CYS A 33 -1.35 -7.05 -0.29
N ASN A 34 -2.55 -7.08 0.29
CA ASN A 34 -3.80 -7.05 -0.45
C ASN A 34 -4.02 -5.66 -1.08
N MET A 35 -3.81 -5.56 -2.40
CA MET A 35 -3.94 -4.32 -3.18
C MET A 35 -5.39 -3.92 -3.45
N GLU A 36 -6.31 -4.87 -3.46
CA GLU A 36 -7.73 -4.63 -3.72
C GLU A 36 -8.42 -3.87 -2.57
N THR A 37 -7.92 -4.04 -1.35
CA THR A 37 -8.55 -3.47 -0.16
C THR A 37 -7.79 -2.24 0.34
N ALA A 38 -8.51 -1.13 0.49
CA ALA A 38 -7.99 0.10 1.07
C ALA A 38 -7.46 -0.13 2.50
N PRO A 39 -6.47 0.65 2.98
CA PRO A 39 -5.91 0.44 4.30
C PRO A 39 -6.83 0.94 5.43
N GLY A 40 -6.89 0.17 6.52
CA GLY A 40 -7.66 0.46 7.75
C GLY A 40 -8.75 -0.58 8.02
N ALA A 41 -9.35 -0.53 9.24
CA ALA A 41 -10.40 -1.47 9.65
C ALA A 41 -11.68 -1.37 8.79
N HIS A 42 -11.98 -0.17 8.28
CA HIS A 42 -13.09 0.06 7.36
C HIS A 42 -12.68 -0.02 5.88
N GLY A 43 -11.53 -0.64 5.57
CA GLY A 43 -11.00 -0.71 4.20
C GLY A 43 -11.91 -1.43 3.19
N LEU A 44 -12.81 -2.29 3.69
CA LEU A 44 -13.81 -3.00 2.90
C LEU A 44 -15.11 -2.20 2.69
N ARG A 45 -15.34 -1.14 3.49
CA ARG A 45 -16.46 -0.23 3.26
C ARG A 45 -16.12 0.61 2.05
N ARG A 46 -16.85 0.42 0.95
CA ARG A 46 -16.92 1.41 -0.13
C ARG A 46 -17.34 2.74 0.48
N GLY A 47 -16.40 3.67 0.57
CA GLY A 47 -16.70 5.03 0.96
C GLY A 47 -17.42 5.69 -0.20
N ARG A 48 -18.73 5.93 -0.02
CA ARG A 48 -19.68 6.59 -0.95
C ARG A 48 -19.53 6.21 -2.42
#